data_AF-A0A8K0CTH0-F1
#
_entry.id   AF-A0A8K0CTH0-F1
#
_cell.length_a   1.000
_cell.length_b   1.000
_cell.length_c   1.000
_cell.angle_alpha   90.00
_cell.angle_beta   90.00
_cell.angle_gamma   90.00
#
_symmetry.space_group_name_H-M   'P 1'
#
loop_
_entity.id
_entity.type
_entity.pdbx_description
1 polymer ?
#
loop_
_entity_poly.entity_id
_entity_poly.type
_entity_poly.pdbx_seq_one_letter_code
_entity_poly.pdbx_strand_id
1 'polypeptide(L)'
;FGWYADPIFHATGDYPEVMRKLVPIRSKKGGFRRSRLPQFTKDEAEYIKGTYDFLGLNHYTTVLTKDIPEIPIDGKPAVDKDSRTVEWQDSSWPSGASNWLKVVPWGFTKLLVWLEHRYGNVPIYITENGFSDHDEINDQGRVNYYK
;
A
#
# COMPACT_ATOMS: atom_id res chain seq x y z
N PHE A 1 1.04 1.59 0.96
CA PHE A 1 1.70 2.38 -0.10
C PHE A 1 1.74 3.88 0.21
N GLY A 2 0.60 4.58 0.28
CA GLY A 2 0.54 6.05 0.45
C GLY A 2 1.26 6.62 1.68
N TRP A 3 1.44 5.85 2.76
CA TRP A 3 2.27 6.26 3.89
C TRP A 3 3.67 6.72 3.44
N TYR A 4 4.33 5.96 2.56
CA TYR A 4 5.66 6.30 2.04
C TYR A 4 5.59 7.23 0.83
N ALA A 5 4.62 7.00 -0.06
CA ALA A 5 4.57 7.69 -1.34
C ALA A 5 4.00 9.11 -1.26
N ASP A 6 3.01 9.39 -0.41
CA ASP A 6 2.41 10.72 -0.33
C ASP A 6 3.42 11.82 0.04
N PRO A 7 4.32 11.65 1.04
CA PRO A 7 5.32 12.66 1.36
C PRO A 7 6.23 13.04 0.19
N ILE A 8 6.49 12.11 -0.74
CA ILE A 8 7.45 12.29 -1.84
C ILE A 8 6.73 12.76 -3.11
N PHE A 9 5.65 12.07 -3.50
CA PHE A 9 5.01 12.22 -4.81
C PHE A 9 3.75 13.10 -4.79
N HIS A 10 3.07 13.23 -3.64
CA HIS A 10 1.85 14.03 -3.56
C HIS A 10 2.17 15.52 -3.37
N ALA A 11 1.32 16.39 -3.93
CA ALA A 11 1.51 17.84 -3.89
C ALA A 11 1.56 18.43 -2.46
N THR A 12 1.07 17.70 -1.45
CA THR A 12 1.10 18.14 -0.05
C THR A 12 2.45 17.94 0.63
N GLY A 13 3.30 17.03 0.16
CA GLY A 13 4.58 16.73 0.81
C GLY A 13 4.48 16.10 2.21
N ASP A 14 3.31 15.59 2.58
CA ASP A 14 3.01 15.13 3.94
C ASP A 14 2.31 13.77 3.89
N TYR A 15 2.16 13.10 5.02
CA TYR A 15 1.43 11.86 5.14
C TYR A 15 -0.01 11.98 4.62
N PRO A 16 -0.62 10.85 4.17
CA PRO A 16 -2.01 10.86 3.72
C PRO A 16 -2.93 11.50 4.75
N GLU A 17 -3.84 12.36 4.28
CA GLU A 17 -4.75 13.11 5.14
C GLU A 17 -5.53 12.20 6.11
N VAL A 18 -5.96 11.03 5.64
CA VAL A 18 -6.64 10.02 6.46
C VAL A 18 -5.78 9.57 7.64
N MET A 19 -4.48 9.38 7.46
CA MET A 19 -3.56 9.00 8.54
C MET A 19 -3.35 10.16 9.52
N ARG A 20 -3.15 11.38 8.99
CA ARG A 20 -2.99 12.59 9.82
C ARG A 20 -4.21 12.89 10.68
N LYS A 21 -5.41 12.52 10.23
CA LYS A 21 -6.65 12.66 11.02
C LYS A 21 -6.86 11.51 12.00
N LEU A 22 -6.74 10.26 11.55
CA LEU A 22 -7.14 9.10 12.35
C LEU A 22 -6.11 8.72 13.41
N VAL A 23 -4.82 8.69 13.08
CA VAL A 23 -3.80 8.18 14.01
C VAL A 23 -3.69 9.00 15.30
N PRO A 24 -3.76 10.35 15.30
CA PRO A 24 -3.78 11.13 16.54
C PRO A 24 -4.99 10.84 17.43
N ILE A 25 -6.19 10.71 16.83
CA ILE A 25 -7.42 10.38 17.56
C ILE A 25 -7.28 9.01 18.22
N ARG A 26 -6.81 8.01 17.48
CA ARG A 26 -6.61 6.64 17.99
C ARG A 26 -5.51 6.59 19.04
N SER A 27 -4.43 7.35 18.86
CA SER A 27 -3.35 7.46 19.85
C SER A 27 -3.87 8.02 21.18
N LYS A 28 -4.66 9.10 21.14
CA LYS A 28 -5.27 9.66 22.36
C LYS A 28 -6.17 8.65 23.07
N LYS A 29 -7.05 7.95 22.32
CA LYS A 29 -7.93 6.92 22.88
C LYS A 29 -7.16 5.73 23.49
N GLY A 30 -5.99 5.40 22.93
CA GLY A 30 -5.11 4.36 23.45
C GLY A 30 -4.20 4.79 24.61
N GLY A 31 -4.41 5.98 25.18
CA GLY A 31 -3.65 6.46 26.34
C GLY A 31 -2.28 7.05 25.99
N PHE A 32 -1.95 7.25 24.71
CA PHE A 32 -0.69 7.87 24.31
C PHE A 32 -0.75 9.39 24.53
N ARG A 33 0.32 9.95 25.11
CA ARG A 33 0.45 11.40 25.36
C ARG A 33 0.59 12.24 24.08
N ARG A 34 1.00 11.62 22.98
CA ARG A 34 1.19 12.24 21.67
C ARG A 34 0.73 11.29 20.56
N SER A 35 0.52 11.84 19.36
CA SER A 35 0.29 11.02 18.16
C SER A 35 1.45 10.03 17.98
N ARG A 36 1.11 8.78 17.62
CA ARG A 36 2.09 7.78 17.17
C ARG A 36 2.61 8.06 15.76
N LEU A 37 1.84 8.79 14.95
CA LEU A 37 2.29 9.31 13.66
C LEU A 37 3.01 10.65 13.91
N PRO A 38 4.31 10.76 13.60
CA PRO A 38 5.03 12.02 13.61
C PRO A 38 4.38 13.03 12.66
N GLN A 39 4.62 14.32 12.90
CA GLN A 39 4.16 15.38 12.01
C GLN A 39 5.37 16.01 11.36
N PHE A 40 5.32 16.18 10.04
CA PHE A 40 6.29 17.04 9.37
C PHE A 40 6.00 18.49 9.72
N THR A 41 7.07 19.24 9.98
CA THR A 41 7.05 20.69 9.86
C THR A 41 6.84 21.08 8.40
N LYS A 42 6.51 22.36 8.16
CA LYS A 42 6.38 22.87 6.80
C LYS A 42 7.68 22.72 6.01
N ASP A 43 8.82 22.99 6.65
CA ASP A 43 10.13 22.94 6.02
C ASP A 43 10.52 21.50 5.66
N GLU A 44 10.22 20.52 6.53
CA GLU A 44 10.44 19.09 6.22
C GLU A 44 9.54 18.60 5.09
N ALA A 45 8.26 18.99 5.09
CA ALA A 45 7.34 18.61 4.03
C ALA A 45 7.78 19.19 2.67
N GLU A 46 8.22 20.46 2.64
CA GLU A 46 8.74 21.08 1.43
C GLU A 46 10.05 20.44 0.96
N TYR A 47 10.92 20.05 1.89
CA TYR A 47 12.19 19.40 1.59
C TYR A 47 12.02 18.02 0.96
N ILE A 48 11.03 17.23 1.41
CA ILE A 48 10.81 15.84 0.93
C ILE A 48 9.97 15.83 -0.35
N LYS A 49 9.01 16.74 -0.49
CA LYS A 49 8.13 16.81 -1.65
C LYS A 49 8.94 16.97 -2.95
N GLY A 50 8.66 16.13 -3.93
CA GLY A 50 9.31 16.21 -5.24
C GLY A 50 10.73 15.64 -5.28
N THR A 51 11.19 14.94 -4.24
CA THR A 51 12.51 14.29 -4.21
C THR A 51 12.55 12.98 -5.00
N TYR A 52 12.17 13.03 -6.28
CA TYR A 52 12.15 11.86 -7.15
C TYR A 52 12.42 12.23 -8.61
N ASP A 53 13.07 11.31 -9.32
CA ASP A 53 13.13 11.32 -10.79
C ASP A 53 12.12 10.33 -11.39
N PHE A 54 11.83 9.24 -10.67
CA PHE A 54 10.88 8.21 -11.06
C PHE A 54 10.35 7.46 -9.82
N LEU A 55 9.31 6.65 -10.01
CA LEU A 55 8.74 5.76 -9.00
C LEU A 55 9.08 4.30 -9.34
N GLY A 56 9.84 3.65 -8.45
CA GLY A 56 10.02 2.20 -8.50
C GLY A 56 8.81 1.48 -7.92
N LEU A 57 8.22 0.56 -8.66
CA LEU A 57 7.02 -0.17 -8.28
C LEU A 57 7.25 -1.68 -8.26
N ASN A 58 7.05 -2.26 -7.09
CA ASN A 58 6.90 -3.70 -6.93
C ASN A 58 5.41 -4.03 -6.90
N HIS A 59 4.94 -4.82 -7.86
CA HIS A 59 3.57 -5.35 -7.86
C HIS A 59 3.57 -6.84 -8.14
N TYR A 60 2.89 -7.59 -7.26
CA TYR A 60 2.76 -9.04 -7.40
C TYR A 60 1.31 -9.55 -7.42
N THR A 61 0.44 -9.01 -6.57
CA THR A 61 -0.91 -9.53 -6.33
C THR A 61 -1.88 -8.39 -6.00
N THR A 62 -3.17 -8.72 -5.88
CA THR A 62 -4.19 -7.84 -5.34
C THR A 62 -4.88 -8.50 -4.15
N VAL A 63 -5.45 -7.67 -3.28
CA VAL A 63 -6.32 -8.08 -2.18
C VAL A 63 -7.65 -7.37 -2.31
N LEU A 64 -8.71 -8.01 -1.85
CA LEU A 64 -9.98 -7.37 -1.58
C LEU A 64 -9.90 -6.73 -0.20
N THR A 65 -10.57 -5.59 -0.04
CA THR A 65 -10.62 -4.88 1.24
C THR A 65 -12.02 -4.39 1.51
N LYS A 66 -12.39 -4.33 2.79
CA LYS A 66 -13.66 -3.76 3.24
C LYS A 66 -13.45 -2.97 4.52
N ASP A 67 -14.24 -1.90 4.65
CA ASP A 67 -14.38 -1.18 5.92
C ASP A 67 -14.98 -2.12 6.97
N ILE A 68 -14.53 -1.94 8.21
CA ILE A 68 -15.04 -2.66 9.37
C ILE A 68 -15.41 -1.69 10.49
N PRO A 69 -16.33 -2.08 11.39
CA PRO A 69 -16.64 -1.28 12.57
C PRO A 69 -15.41 -0.96 13.41
N GLU A 70 -15.53 0.10 14.21
CA GLU A 70 -14.48 0.55 15.11
C GLU A 70 -13.99 -0.59 16.02
N ILE A 71 -12.72 -0.98 15.88
CA ILE A 71 -12.09 -2.00 16.73
C ILE A 71 -11.72 -1.38 18.08
N PRO A 72 -11.92 -2.09 19.22
CA PRO A 72 -11.48 -1.62 20.53
C PRO A 72 -10.01 -1.20 20.55
N ILE A 73 -9.76 -0.03 21.15
CA ILE A 73 -8.40 0.50 21.30
C ILE A 73 -7.86 0.02 22.64
N ASP A 74 -7.09 -1.06 22.59
CA ASP A 74 -6.54 -1.81 23.73
C ASP A 74 -5.14 -1.34 24.17
N GLY A 75 -4.70 -0.17 23.69
CA GLY A 75 -3.34 0.33 23.90
C GLY A 75 -2.26 -0.43 23.13
N LYS A 76 -2.63 -1.42 22.29
CA LYS A 76 -1.71 -2.19 21.43
C LYS A 76 -1.91 -1.78 19.97
N PRO A 77 -1.27 -0.70 19.52
CA PRO A 77 -1.45 -0.18 18.17
C PRO A 77 -0.95 -1.15 17.11
N ALA A 78 -1.64 -1.18 15.98
CA ALA A 78 -1.23 -1.91 14.79
C ALA A 78 -1.82 -1.21 13.55
N VAL A 79 -1.16 -1.36 12.40
CA VAL A 79 -1.51 -0.63 11.17
C VAL A 79 -2.90 -1.00 10.66
N ASP A 80 -3.22 -2.29 10.69
CA ASP A 80 -4.54 -2.87 10.38
C ASP A 80 -5.65 -2.35 11.32
N LYS A 81 -5.35 -2.22 12.61
CA LYS A 81 -6.28 -1.61 13.58
C LYS A 81 -6.50 -0.12 13.28
N ASP A 82 -5.49 0.58 12.77
CA ASP A 82 -5.58 2.01 12.44
C ASP A 82 -6.28 2.26 11.10
N SER A 83 -6.15 1.35 10.13
CA SER A 83 -6.82 1.45 8.83
C SER A 83 -8.32 1.16 8.91
N ARG A 84 -8.78 0.40 9.92
CA ARG A 84 -10.17 -0.07 10.06
C ARG A 84 -10.65 -0.79 8.80
N THR A 85 -9.76 -1.61 8.27
CA THR A 85 -10.05 -2.47 7.12
C THR A 85 -9.70 -3.90 7.46
N VAL A 86 -10.37 -4.82 6.78
CA VAL A 86 -9.90 -6.21 6.68
C VAL A 86 -9.62 -6.51 5.23
N GLU A 87 -8.52 -7.20 5.00
CA GLU A 87 -8.07 -7.61 3.69
C GLU A 87 -8.21 -9.12 3.55
N TRP A 88 -8.57 -9.58 2.35
CA TRP A 88 -8.62 -11.00 2.03
C TRP A 88 -8.34 -11.21 0.54
N GLN A 89 -8.15 -12.47 0.17
CA GLN A 89 -7.99 -12.87 -1.22
C GLN A 89 -9.19 -13.72 -1.64
N ASP A 90 -9.66 -13.51 -2.86
CA ASP A 90 -10.70 -14.37 -3.42
C ASP A 90 -10.13 -15.78 -3.61
N SER A 91 -10.82 -16.79 -3.08
CA SER A 91 -10.40 -18.17 -3.17
C SER A 91 -10.48 -18.72 -4.60
N SER A 92 -11.25 -18.08 -5.49
CA SER A 92 -11.35 -18.44 -6.90
C SER A 92 -10.14 -17.99 -7.73
N TRP A 93 -9.32 -17.05 -7.22
CA TRP A 93 -8.15 -16.60 -7.95
C TRP A 93 -7.04 -17.67 -7.97
N PRO A 94 -6.39 -17.90 -9.13
CA PRO A 94 -5.25 -18.81 -9.20
C PRO A 94 -4.16 -18.41 -8.21
N SER A 95 -3.47 -19.39 -7.64
CA SER A 95 -2.43 -19.17 -6.62
C SER A 95 -1.06 -19.54 -7.17
N GLY A 96 -0.02 -18.84 -6.72
CA GLY A 96 1.34 -19.36 -6.79
C GLY A 96 1.64 -20.27 -5.60
N ALA A 97 2.89 -20.71 -5.48
CA ALA A 97 3.39 -21.48 -4.35
C ALA A 97 3.46 -20.65 -3.04
N SER A 98 3.48 -19.32 -3.13
CA SER A 98 3.45 -18.44 -1.97
C SER A 98 2.02 -18.15 -1.52
N ASN A 99 1.70 -18.41 -0.25
CA ASN A 99 0.35 -18.23 0.31
C ASN A 99 -0.25 -16.83 0.09
N TRP A 100 0.58 -15.80 -0.01
CA TRP A 100 0.15 -14.41 -0.22
C TRP A 100 -0.03 -14.06 -1.71
N LEU A 101 0.41 -14.90 -2.65
CA LEU A 101 0.45 -14.59 -4.07
C LEU A 101 -0.75 -15.18 -4.81
N LYS A 102 -1.63 -14.30 -5.30
CA LYS A 102 -2.71 -14.65 -6.23
C LYS A 102 -2.47 -14.00 -7.59
N VAL A 103 -2.91 -14.67 -8.65
CA VAL A 103 -2.79 -14.18 -10.02
C VAL A 103 -3.97 -13.26 -10.33
N VAL A 104 -3.72 -11.94 -10.27
CA VAL A 104 -4.75 -10.91 -10.49
C VAL A 104 -4.25 -9.80 -11.43
N PRO A 105 -4.08 -10.08 -12.74
CA PRO A 105 -3.42 -9.15 -13.67
C PRO A 105 -4.15 -7.82 -13.82
N TRP A 106 -5.48 -7.84 -13.82
CA TRP A 106 -6.29 -6.61 -13.89
C TRP A 106 -6.08 -5.68 -12.69
N GLY A 107 -5.64 -6.21 -11.55
CA GLY A 107 -5.32 -5.43 -10.36
C GLY A 107 -4.10 -4.55 -10.57
N PHE A 108 -3.15 -5.01 -11.39
CA PHE A 108 -1.97 -4.24 -11.77
C PHE A 108 -2.36 -3.01 -12.60
N THR A 109 -3.20 -3.18 -13.63
CA THR A 109 -3.74 -2.05 -14.39
C THR A 109 -4.46 -1.06 -13.48
N LYS A 110 -5.29 -1.53 -12.54
CA LYS A 110 -6.00 -0.66 -11.60
C LYS A 110 -5.04 0.13 -10.70
N LEU A 111 -3.95 -0.49 -10.24
CA LEU A 111 -2.95 0.22 -9.45
C LEU A 111 -2.28 1.33 -10.27
N LEU A 112 -1.87 1.06 -11.51
CA LEU A 112 -1.23 2.05 -12.37
C LEU A 112 -2.15 3.26 -12.65
N VAL A 113 -3.42 3.01 -12.96
CA VAL A 113 -4.42 4.07 -13.13
C VAL A 113 -4.61 4.88 -11.84
N TRP A 114 -4.63 4.22 -10.69
CA TRP A 114 -4.73 4.92 -9.40
C TRP A 114 -3.49 5.77 -9.10
N LEU A 115 -2.29 5.29 -9.42
CA LEU A 115 -1.05 6.04 -9.26
C LEU A 115 -1.04 7.29 -10.15
N GLU A 116 -1.44 7.15 -11.42
CA GLU A 116 -1.58 8.27 -12.35
C GLU A 116 -2.56 9.32 -11.82
N HIS A 117 -3.74 8.90 -11.35
CA HIS A 117 -4.72 9.83 -10.79
C HIS A 117 -4.25 10.52 -9.50
N ARG A 118 -3.47 9.83 -8.67
CA ARG A 118 -3.05 10.36 -7.37
C ARG A 118 -1.82 11.25 -7.45
N TYR A 119 -0.85 10.88 -8.25
CA TYR A 119 0.46 11.54 -8.30
C TYR A 119 0.73 12.24 -9.64
N GLY A 120 -0.18 12.13 -10.60
CA GLY A 120 0.01 12.62 -11.96
C GLY A 120 0.89 11.69 -12.77
N ASN A 121 1.45 12.23 -13.87
CA ASN A 121 2.25 11.48 -14.83
C ASN A 121 3.72 11.30 -14.37
N VAL A 122 3.91 10.67 -13.21
CA VAL A 122 5.24 10.30 -12.69
C VAL A 122 5.79 9.14 -13.54
N PRO A 123 7.06 9.18 -13.99
CA PRO A 123 7.67 8.01 -14.64
C PRO A 123 7.69 6.82 -13.68
N ILE A 124 7.08 5.69 -14.07
CA ILE A 124 7.02 4.48 -13.25
C ILE A 124 7.89 3.38 -13.88
N TYR A 125 8.76 2.78 -13.08
CA TYR A 125 9.52 1.57 -13.44
C TYR A 125 9.02 0.41 -12.61
N ILE A 126 8.66 -0.68 -13.26
CA ILE A 126 8.30 -1.92 -12.58
C ILE A 126 9.60 -2.60 -12.15
N THR A 127 9.95 -2.42 -10.88
CA THR A 127 11.20 -2.94 -10.31
C THR A 127 11.07 -4.40 -9.91
N GLU A 128 9.85 -4.85 -9.60
CA GLU A 128 9.55 -6.27 -9.38
C GLU A 128 8.15 -6.65 -9.83
N ASN A 129 8.06 -7.79 -10.50
CA ASN A 129 6.83 -8.49 -10.85
C ASN A 129 7.19 -9.97 -11.08
N GLY A 130 6.47 -10.90 -10.45
CA GLY A 130 6.86 -12.31 -10.55
C GLY A 130 5.86 -13.30 -9.98
N PHE A 131 6.15 -14.58 -10.26
CA PHE A 131 5.34 -15.72 -9.89
C PHE A 131 6.19 -16.78 -9.18
N SER A 132 5.63 -17.42 -8.16
CA SER A 132 6.27 -18.53 -7.45
C SER A 132 5.60 -19.86 -7.76
N ASP A 133 6.40 -20.91 -7.92
CA ASP A 133 5.97 -22.29 -8.10
C ASP A 133 6.79 -23.23 -7.18
N HIS A 134 6.67 -24.55 -7.39
CA HIS A 134 7.36 -25.58 -6.63
C HIS A 134 8.50 -26.24 -7.43
N ASP A 135 9.34 -25.41 -8.08
CA ASP A 135 10.53 -25.85 -8.83
C ASP A 135 10.18 -26.65 -10.09
N GLU A 136 9.23 -26.13 -10.87
CA GLU A 136 8.75 -26.75 -12.10
C GLU A 136 9.50 -26.19 -13.32
N ILE A 137 10.16 -27.04 -14.11
CA ILE A 137 10.83 -26.60 -15.35
C ILE A 137 9.80 -26.22 -16.44
N ASN A 138 8.67 -26.91 -16.49
CA ASN A 138 7.57 -26.61 -17.41
C ASN A 138 6.51 -25.74 -16.72
N ASP A 139 6.87 -24.50 -16.41
CA ASP A 139 6.14 -23.58 -15.55
C ASP A 139 5.10 -22.73 -16.30
N GLN A 140 4.09 -23.40 -16.87
CA GLN A 140 3.02 -22.72 -17.60
C GLN A 140 2.28 -21.66 -16.74
N GLY A 141 2.20 -21.85 -15.42
CA GLY A 141 1.67 -20.86 -14.49
C GLY A 141 2.45 -19.55 -14.51
N ARG A 142 3.79 -19.63 -14.43
CA ARG A 142 4.69 -18.48 -14.54
C ARG A 142 4.60 -17.83 -15.93
N VAL A 143 4.56 -18.63 -16.99
CA VAL A 143 4.38 -18.13 -18.36
C VAL A 143 3.07 -17.35 -18.50
N ASN A 144 1.97 -17.86 -17.96
CA ASN A 144 0.67 -17.20 -18.02
C ASN A 144 0.60 -15.95 -17.14
N TYR A 145 1.36 -15.88 -16.05
CA TYR A 145 1.45 -14.70 -15.20
C TYR A 145 2.07 -13.49 -15.92
N TYR A 146 3.09 -13.73 -16.75
CA TYR A 146 3.81 -12.66 -17.47
C TYR A 146 3.18 -12.24 -18.81
N LYS A 147 2.20 -12.98 -19.33
CA LYS A 147 1.48 -12.65 -20.57
C LYS A 147 0.36 -11.66 -20.31
#